data_AF-A0A7Y0SFE4-F1
#
_entry.id   AF-A0A7Y0SFE4-F1
#
_cell.length_a   1.000
_cell.length_b   1.000
_cell.length_c   1.000
_cell.angle_alpha   90.00
_cell.angle_beta   90.00
_cell.angle_gamma   90.00
#
_symmetry.space_group_name_H-M   'P 1'
#
loop_
_entity.id
_entity.type
_entity.pdbx_description
1 polymer ?
#
loop_
_entity_poly.entity_id
_entity_poly.type
_entity_poly.pdbx_seq_one_letter_code
_entity_poly.pdbx_strand_id
1 'polypeptide(L)'
;EMDETRNVLIESARIARGNIDDVAKLNVDEYDALLLPGGFGAAKNLTDFAVSGAECSVNTHVAQACRAFANAKKPAGYLCISPVIIP
;
A
#
# COMPACT_ATOMS: atom_id res chain seq x y z
N GLU A 1 0.59 -18.03 -14.07
CA GLU A 1 -0.52 -17.10 -13.79
C GLU A 1 -1.79 -17.69 -14.37
N MET A 2 -2.94 -17.44 -13.76
CA MET A 2 -4.24 -17.74 -14.35
C MET A 2 -4.66 -16.50 -15.15
N ASP A 3 -5.21 -16.70 -16.35
CA ASP A 3 -5.74 -15.59 -17.17
C ASP A 3 -7.07 -15.12 -16.60
N GLU A 4 -6.98 -14.44 -15.46
CA GLU A 4 -8.11 -13.87 -14.74
C GLU A 4 -7.75 -12.47 -14.24
N THR A 5 -8.71 -11.56 -14.31
CA THR A 5 -8.58 -10.22 -13.73
C THR A 5 -9.26 -10.19 -12.37
N ARG A 6 -8.55 -9.66 -11.36
CA ARG A 6 -9.09 -9.47 -10.01
C ARG A 6 -8.87 -8.04 -9.54
N ASN A 7 -9.78 -7.55 -8.71
CA ASN A 7 -9.66 -6.22 -8.12
C ASN A 7 -8.94 -6.30 -6.76
N VAL A 8 -7.93 -5.44 -6.55
CA VAL A 8 -7.08 -5.46 -5.35
C VAL A 8 -7.87 -5.24 -4.07
N LEU A 9 -8.82 -4.29 -4.05
CA LEU A 9 -9.62 -3.98 -2.86
C LEU A 9 -10.58 -5.13 -2.53
N ILE A 10 -11.27 -5.67 -3.54
CA ILE A 10 -12.18 -6.82 -3.37
C ILE A 10 -11.43 -8.03 -2.81
N GLU A 11 -10.24 -8.34 -3.34
CA GLU A 11 -9.47 -9.49 -2.87
C GLU A 11 -8.84 -9.25 -1.48
N SER A 12 -8.41 -8.02 -1.19
CA SER A 12 -7.91 -7.64 0.14
C SER A 12 -9.00 -7.74 1.22
N ALA A 13 -10.27 -7.52 0.86
CA ALA A 13 -11.41 -7.69 1.77
C ALA A 13 -11.51 -9.11 2.34
N ARG A 14 -10.95 -10.14 1.67
CA ARG A 14 -10.89 -11.51 2.19
C ARG A 14 -10.06 -11.59 3.47
N ILE A 15 -8.93 -10.88 3.52
CA ILE A 15 -8.03 -10.81 4.70
C ILE A 15 -8.74 -10.05 5.82
N ALA A 16 -9.33 -8.91 5.49
CA ALA A 16 -10.01 -8.03 6.44
C ALA A 16 -11.43 -8.49 6.83
N ARG A 17 -11.89 -9.63 6.30
CA ARG A 17 -13.25 -10.18 6.50
C ARG A 17 -14.35 -9.16 6.20
N GLY A 18 -14.17 -8.40 5.12
CA GLY A 18 -15.08 -7.34 4.67
C GLY A 18 -14.88 -5.98 5.34
N ASN A 19 -14.10 -5.88 6.43
CA ASN A 19 -13.86 -4.61 7.12
C ASN A 19 -12.64 -3.88 6.52
N ILE A 20 -12.80 -3.37 5.31
CA ILE A 20 -11.76 -2.66 4.57
C ILE A 20 -12.36 -1.46 3.84
N ASP A 21 -11.56 -0.41 3.69
CA ASP A 21 -11.92 0.79 2.94
C ASP A 21 -10.90 1.10 1.84
N ASP A 22 -11.31 1.93 0.90
CA ASP A 22 -10.44 2.47 -0.13
C ASP A 22 -9.39 3.41 0.48
N VAL A 23 -8.11 3.15 0.22
CA VAL A 23 -6.99 3.97 0.71
C VAL A 23 -7.09 5.43 0.26
N ALA A 24 -7.78 5.72 -0.85
CA ALA A 24 -8.05 7.08 -1.30
C ALA A 24 -8.90 7.90 -0.29
N LYS A 25 -9.63 7.23 0.60
CA LYS A 25 -10.43 7.86 1.66
C LYS A 25 -9.69 7.99 2.99
N LEU A 26 -8.45 7.50 3.09
CA LEU A 26 -7.69 7.50 4.34
C LEU A 26 -7.48 8.94 4.82
N ASN A 27 -7.94 9.22 6.03
CA ASN A 27 -7.63 10.44 6.76
C ASN A 27 -6.57 10.16 7.81
N VAL A 28 -5.39 10.77 7.68
CA VAL A 28 -4.26 10.53 8.60
C VAL A 28 -4.60 10.89 10.05
N ASP A 29 -5.51 11.82 10.30
CA ASP A 29 -5.86 12.28 11.65
C ASP A 29 -6.64 11.24 12.47
N GLU A 30 -7.21 10.23 11.81
CA GLU A 30 -8.00 9.16 12.45
C GLU A 30 -7.15 7.98 12.95
N TYR A 31 -5.82 8.01 12.72
CA TYR A 31 -4.92 6.91 13.04
C TYR A 31 -3.65 7.41 13.76
N ASP A 32 -3.09 6.59 14.64
CA ASP A 32 -1.83 6.92 15.33
C ASP A 32 -0.58 6.47 14.56
N ALA A 33 -0.70 5.45 13.70
CA ALA A 33 0.43 4.85 12.99
C ALA A 33 -0.01 4.17 11.68
N LEU A 34 0.96 3.90 10.80
CA LEU A 34 0.78 3.19 9.54
C LEU A 34 1.53 1.85 9.55
N LEU A 35 0.94 0.81 8.97
CA LEU A 35 1.60 -0.47 8.72
C LEU A 35 1.36 -0.91 7.28
N LEU A 36 2.42 -1.13 6.51
CA LEU A 36 2.35 -1.75 5.18
C LEU A 36 2.94 -3.17 5.25
N PRO A 37 2.09 -4.22 5.31
CA PRO A 37 2.52 -5.58 5.07
C PRO A 37 3.19 -5.74 3.71
N GLY A 38 4.03 -6.76 3.57
CA GLY A 38 4.71 -7.08 2.32
C GLY A 38 3.92 -8.01 1.41
N GLY A 39 4.66 -8.90 0.75
CA GLY A 39 4.13 -9.76 -0.31
C GLY A 39 4.33 -9.14 -1.69
N PHE A 40 4.39 -9.96 -2.72
CA PHE A 40 4.77 -9.51 -4.06
C PHE A 40 3.75 -8.55 -4.71
N GLY A 41 2.52 -8.52 -4.21
CA GLY A 41 1.53 -7.50 -4.56
C GLY A 41 1.96 -6.07 -4.21
N ALA A 42 2.80 -5.86 -3.19
CA ALA A 42 3.36 -4.54 -2.90
C ALA A 42 4.31 -4.05 -4.02
N ALA A 43 5.02 -4.97 -4.66
CA ALA A 43 5.93 -4.68 -5.77
C ALA A 43 5.25 -4.61 -7.16
N LYS A 44 3.98 -5.05 -7.27
CA LYS A 44 3.23 -5.12 -8.55
C LYS A 44 1.95 -4.28 -8.61
N ASN A 45 1.29 -4.08 -7.47
CA ASN A 45 -0.03 -3.42 -7.39
C ASN A 45 0.07 -2.06 -6.69
N LEU A 46 0.88 -1.98 -5.62
CA LEU A 46 1.13 -0.71 -4.92
C LEU A 46 2.26 0.09 -5.57
N THR A 47 3.10 -0.59 -6.33
CA THR A 47 4.18 -0.06 -7.16
C THR A 47 4.28 -0.89 -8.43
N ASP A 48 5.06 -0.46 -9.41
CA ASP A 48 5.52 -1.28 -10.53
C ASP A 48 6.97 -1.77 -10.35
N PHE A 49 7.49 -1.80 -9.11
CA PHE A 49 8.87 -2.16 -8.77
C PHE A 49 9.33 -3.51 -9.33
N ALA A 50 8.44 -4.50 -9.37
CA ALA A 50 8.75 -5.82 -9.91
C ALA A 50 9.16 -5.80 -11.40
N VAL A 51 8.81 -4.74 -12.13
CA VAL A 51 9.13 -4.55 -13.55
C VAL A 51 10.10 -3.39 -13.75
N SER A 52 9.86 -2.26 -13.09
CA SER A 52 10.60 -1.01 -13.29
C SER A 52 11.83 -0.87 -12.38
N GLY A 53 12.00 -1.73 -11.38
CA GLY A 53 13.14 -1.71 -10.46
C GLY A 53 13.30 -0.37 -9.76
N ALA A 54 14.50 0.23 -9.81
CA ALA A 54 14.80 1.50 -9.14
C ALA A 54 13.98 2.68 -9.68
N GLU A 55 13.51 2.61 -10.93
CA GLU A 55 12.72 3.67 -11.59
C GLU A 55 11.22 3.48 -11.38
N CYS A 56 10.82 2.72 -10.35
CA CYS A 56 9.43 2.41 -10.11
C CYS A 56 8.60 3.65 -9.76
N SER A 57 7.34 3.61 -10.15
CA SER A 57 6.29 4.47 -9.66
C SER A 57 5.52 3.79 -8.53
N VAL A 58 5.07 4.59 -7.57
CA VAL A 58 4.17 4.16 -6.50
C VAL A 58 2.75 4.60 -6.86
N ASN A 59 1.75 3.77 -6.56
CA ASN A 59 0.35 4.15 -6.65
C ASN A 59 0.11 5.48 -5.90
N THR A 60 -0.53 6.44 -6.56
CA THR A 60 -0.68 7.82 -6.06
C THR A 60 -1.33 7.88 -4.67
N HIS A 61 -2.38 7.09 -4.42
CA HIS A 61 -3.08 7.11 -3.14
C HIS A 61 -2.27 6.44 -2.01
N VAL A 62 -1.53 5.38 -2.33
CA VAL A 62 -0.59 4.75 -1.38
C VAL A 62 0.53 5.73 -1.02
N ALA A 63 1.10 6.41 -2.01
CA ALA A 63 2.15 7.40 -1.80
C ALA A 63 1.64 8.58 -0.96
N GLN A 64 0.43 9.07 -1.25
CA GLN A 64 -0.24 10.12 -0.47
C GLN A 64 -0.42 9.71 0.99
N ALA A 65 -0.93 8.50 1.26
CA ALA A 65 -1.07 7.99 2.61
C ALA A 65 0.29 7.93 3.33
N CYS A 66 1.30 7.30 2.73
CA CYS A 66 2.64 7.18 3.33
C CYS A 66 3.25 8.56 3.66
N ARG A 67 3.20 9.51 2.72
CA ARG A 67 3.68 10.88 2.94
C ARG A 67 2.88 11.61 4.01
N ALA A 68 1.56 11.39 4.10
CA ALA A 68 0.73 12.01 5.13
C ALA A 68 1.17 11.58 6.55
N PHE A 69 1.40 10.28 6.78
CA PHE A 69 1.91 9.79 8.06
C PHE A 69 3.32 10.33 8.38
N ALA A 70 4.22 10.37 7.38
CA ALA A 70 5.55 10.93 7.55
C ALA A 70 5.52 12.44 7.92
N ASN A 71 4.71 13.22 7.21
CA ASN A 71 4.54 14.65 7.47
C ASN A 71 3.91 14.92 8.85
N ALA A 72 2.96 14.07 9.26
CA ALA A 72 2.35 14.11 10.59
C ALA A 72 3.29 13.59 11.71
N LYS A 73 4.50 13.12 11.36
CA LYS A 73 5.47 12.51 12.28
C LYS A 73 4.90 11.31 13.05
N LYS A 74 4.02 10.55 12.41
CA LYS A 74 3.42 9.34 12.98
C LYS A 74 4.27 8.12 12.61
N PRO A 75 4.43 7.13 13.51
CA PRO A 75 5.18 5.92 13.22
C PRO A 75 4.65 5.19 11.99
N ALA A 76 5.55 4.67 11.16
CA ALA A 76 5.21 3.85 10.00
C ALA A 76 6.11 2.61 9.94
N GLY A 77 5.50 1.44 9.82
CA GLY A 77 6.18 0.15 9.67
C GLY A 77 6.00 -0.42 8.27
N TYR A 78 7.09 -0.88 7.66
CA TYR A 78 7.09 -1.47 6.33
C TYR A 78 7.73 -2.86 6.39
N LEU A 79 7.04 -3.89 5.91
CA LEU A 79 7.47 -5.27 6.05
C LEU A 79 7.85 -5.91 4.72
N CYS A 80 8.88 -6.76 4.73
CA CYS A 80 9.34 -7.52 3.56
C CYS A 80 9.74 -6.60 2.39
N ILE A 81 9.02 -6.60 1.26
CA ILE A 81 9.36 -5.76 0.09
C ILE A 81 8.75 -4.35 0.16
N SER A 82 7.80 -4.09 1.05
CA SER A 82 7.16 -2.77 1.20
C SER A 82 8.11 -1.60 1.57
N PRO A 83 9.31 -1.80 2.14
CA PRO A 83 10.28 -0.70 2.34
C PRO A 83 10.69 0.06 1.07
N VAL A 84 10.44 -0.47 -0.13
CA VAL A 84 10.62 0.29 -1.39
C VAL A 84 9.67 1.51 -1.51
N ILE A 85 8.64 1.59 -0.66
CA ILE A 85 7.61 2.64 -0.65
C ILE A 85 7.90 3.73 0.41
N ILE A 86 8.97 3.61 1.20
CA ILE A 86 9.29 4.59 2.24
C ILE A 86 9.45 6.00 1.61
N PRO A 87 8.69 7.01 2.08
CA PRO A 87 8.54 8.31 1.41
C PRO A 87 9.70 9.29 1.56
#